data_AF-A0A8B6C3V0-F1
#
_entry.id   AF-A0A8B6C3V0-F1
#
_cell.length_a   1.000
_cell.length_b   1.000
_cell.length_c   1.000
_cell.angle_alpha   90.00
_cell.angle_beta   90.00
_cell.angle_gamma   90.00
#
_symmetry.space_group_name_H-M   'P 1'
#
loop_
_entity.id
_entity.type
_entity.pdbx_description
1 polymer ?
#
loop_
_entity_poly.entity_id
_entity_poly.type
_entity_poly.pdbx_seq_one_letter_code
_entity_poly.pdbx_strand_id
1 'polypeptide(L)'
;MSAYGNKLNPYRKIREPRGVKGIRQSVSITNNPSTIDQNQQLLVRFPNLSNNDVIVPGTTRLAFEIELTSTDDNATIYQNIGRAIVKKTTIRISGNEIMSIDDSDIYHCYVDLWKSTSERLNMAYQGIGETNMLKHRVGADDKASDTGDEAIATAYGARFCIPLDFELLETHMPFYQAGLGDRLEYELTFNNYSNVIKSTDTSASYTIKNICLEFDMVTDAELARQIRQQVNGKMVILYDRILRHRKITKNKSDTLWNINLNVPARSMKGILMLFEDPERTSTETYYNPNITKVEMTIEGVPNQLYSQGMKAYQQWDEINKFFALNSKRNKTTEEVLKDLNLSYTTLEKYLTTNYALWLDLRSTDDNSLHGSGRRIENASEGCGKTEFVLDLLEKENIVEVFKYIVILCPTIQWNKAYKNREWIGDVRKPKTKNLIIVNPIVEVREANGSLYEEEEKLQELLRMFFKKYAGHPTLYIIDDCSATKELTKKKDMLSELAFSGRHAEQSVWVISQRYNSVLKDLREQTKWLCMFYTKDRDSFDNCLRENDVIPTLEERQRIKEELKKKKHRKLILKTDQPTDYWLLN
;
A
#
# COMPACT_ATOMS: atom_id res chain seq x y z
N MET A 1 -13.12 -13.19 -38.95
CA MET A 1 -14.57 -12.90 -38.95
C MET A 1 -15.17 -13.39 -40.25
N SER A 2 -16.38 -13.95 -40.26
CA SER A 2 -17.04 -14.39 -41.51
C SER A 2 -17.32 -13.17 -42.41
N ALA A 3 -17.26 -13.34 -43.73
CA ALA A 3 -17.58 -12.29 -44.70
C ALA A 3 -19.02 -11.76 -44.57
N TYR A 4 -19.88 -12.48 -43.84
CA TYR A 4 -21.30 -12.14 -43.61
C TYR A 4 -21.56 -11.61 -42.19
N GLY A 5 -20.53 -11.29 -41.42
CA GLY A 5 -20.64 -10.89 -40.02
C GLY A 5 -21.03 -12.05 -39.09
N ASN A 6 -21.35 -11.72 -37.83
CA ASN A 6 -21.60 -12.72 -36.78
C ASN A 6 -22.97 -13.41 -36.89
N LYS A 7 -24.00 -12.67 -37.33
CA LYS A 7 -25.38 -13.20 -37.40
C LYS A 7 -25.59 -14.17 -38.56
N LEU A 8 -24.93 -13.92 -39.70
CA LEU A 8 -25.01 -14.74 -40.91
C LEU A 8 -23.80 -15.68 -41.06
N ASN A 9 -22.99 -15.85 -40.01
CA ASN A 9 -21.91 -16.83 -40.01
C ASN A 9 -22.52 -18.25 -40.09
N PRO A 10 -22.23 -19.05 -41.14
CA PRO A 10 -22.79 -20.39 -41.29
C PRO A 10 -22.32 -21.37 -40.21
N TYR A 11 -21.23 -21.03 -39.50
CA TYR A 11 -20.73 -21.77 -38.33
C TYR A 11 -21.25 -21.21 -37.01
N ARG A 12 -22.23 -20.31 -37.03
CA ARG A 12 -22.83 -19.74 -35.82
C ARG A 12 -23.49 -20.86 -35.00
N LYS A 13 -22.88 -21.18 -33.86
CA LYS A 13 -23.47 -22.02 -32.82
C LYS A 13 -23.76 -21.13 -31.61
N ILE A 14 -25.04 -20.98 -31.26
CA ILE A 14 -25.44 -20.25 -30.04
C ILE A 14 -25.27 -21.15 -28.81
N ARG A 15 -25.40 -22.46 -29.00
CA ARG A 15 -25.24 -23.48 -27.97
C ARG A 15 -24.39 -24.61 -28.54
N GLU A 16 -23.53 -25.18 -27.72
CA GLU A 16 -22.78 -26.39 -28.05
C GLU A 16 -23.40 -27.59 -27.34
N PRO A 17 -23.49 -28.76 -27.99
CA PRO A 17 -23.90 -29.98 -27.33
C PRO A 17 -22.79 -30.43 -26.38
N ARG A 18 -22.88 -30.00 -25.12
CA ARG A 18 -22.00 -30.45 -24.03
C ARG A 18 -22.84 -31.20 -23.00
N GLY A 19 -22.34 -32.34 -22.53
CA GLY A 19 -22.97 -33.15 -21.47
C GLY A 19 -21.95 -33.40 -20.35
N VAL A 20 -21.73 -32.40 -19.51
CA VAL A 20 -20.83 -32.53 -18.35
C VAL A 20 -21.58 -33.28 -17.25
N LYS A 21 -20.98 -34.35 -16.71
CA LYS A 21 -21.58 -35.19 -15.64
C LYS A 21 -21.22 -34.73 -14.21
N GLY A 22 -20.61 -33.56 -14.07
CA GLY A 22 -20.23 -33.00 -12.77
C GLY A 22 -21.44 -32.74 -11.86
N ILE A 23 -21.22 -32.88 -10.54
CA ILE A 23 -22.23 -32.61 -9.51
C ILE A 23 -22.00 -31.20 -8.99
N ARG A 24 -23.03 -30.35 -9.00
CA ARG A 24 -23.01 -29.03 -8.35
C ARG A 24 -23.73 -29.09 -7.01
N GLN A 25 -23.13 -28.51 -5.98
CA GLN A 25 -23.71 -28.42 -4.64
C GLN A 25 -23.48 -27.02 -4.06
N SER A 26 -24.51 -26.43 -3.47
CA SER A 26 -24.36 -25.26 -2.61
C SER A 26 -24.01 -25.72 -1.20
N VAL A 27 -22.88 -25.24 -0.69
CA VAL A 27 -22.30 -25.63 0.59
C VAL A 27 -22.49 -24.50 1.59
N SER A 28 -22.90 -24.85 2.81
CA SER A 28 -22.99 -23.94 3.96
C SER A 28 -22.38 -24.64 5.16
N ILE A 29 -21.28 -24.12 5.68
CA ILE A 29 -20.51 -24.71 6.78
C ILE A 29 -20.51 -23.73 7.94
N THR A 30 -21.06 -24.16 9.08
CA THR A 30 -21.02 -23.39 10.31
C THR A 30 -19.58 -23.16 10.77
N ASN A 31 -19.23 -21.90 11.00
CA ASN A 31 -17.92 -21.52 11.51
C ASN A 31 -17.82 -21.81 13.01
N ASN A 32 -16.61 -22.06 13.51
CA ASN A 32 -16.35 -22.19 14.94
C ASN A 32 -15.23 -21.20 15.35
N PRO A 33 -15.51 -20.18 16.17
CA PRO A 33 -16.80 -19.89 16.81
C PRO A 33 -17.87 -19.44 15.80
N SER A 34 -19.14 -19.70 16.14
CA SER A 34 -20.31 -19.29 15.34
C SER A 34 -20.95 -17.99 15.85
N THR A 35 -20.33 -17.36 16.85
CA THR A 35 -20.72 -16.09 17.43
C THR A 35 -19.51 -15.19 17.58
N ILE A 36 -19.69 -13.87 17.41
CA ILE A 36 -18.61 -12.90 17.61
C ILE A 36 -19.16 -11.54 18.01
N ASP A 37 -18.32 -10.78 18.70
CA ASP A 37 -18.60 -9.43 19.19
C ASP A 37 -17.68 -8.38 18.55
N GLN A 38 -17.90 -7.08 18.82
CA GLN A 38 -17.09 -5.99 18.28
C GLN A 38 -15.60 -6.13 18.64
N ASN A 39 -14.72 -5.65 17.73
CA ASN A 39 -13.26 -5.71 17.85
C ASN A 39 -12.66 -7.11 18.03
N GLN A 40 -13.46 -8.16 18.01
CA GLN A 40 -12.96 -9.52 18.02
C GLN A 40 -12.54 -9.95 16.61
N GLN A 41 -11.66 -10.94 16.57
CA GLN A 41 -11.14 -11.53 15.34
C GLN A 41 -11.78 -12.88 15.09
N LEU A 42 -12.32 -13.06 13.89
CA LEU A 42 -12.83 -14.34 13.42
C LEU A 42 -11.86 -14.93 12.40
N LEU A 43 -11.40 -16.15 12.68
CA LEU A 43 -10.72 -16.96 11.69
C LEU A 43 -11.73 -17.81 10.93
N VAL A 44 -11.80 -17.62 9.61
CA VAL A 44 -12.62 -18.41 8.68
C VAL A 44 -11.68 -19.29 7.88
N ARG A 45 -11.80 -20.61 8.08
CA ARG A 45 -11.00 -21.61 7.36
C ARG A 45 -11.84 -22.27 6.29
N PHE A 46 -11.33 -22.30 5.07
CA PHE A 46 -11.96 -23.10 4.02
C PHE A 46 -11.83 -24.59 4.34
N PRO A 47 -12.87 -25.40 4.03
CA PRO A 47 -12.83 -26.84 4.28
C PRO A 47 -11.79 -27.52 3.39
N ASN A 48 -11.40 -28.74 3.76
CA ASN A 48 -10.65 -29.58 2.84
C ASN A 48 -11.57 -30.07 1.72
N LEU A 49 -11.30 -29.61 0.51
CA LEU A 49 -11.91 -30.07 -0.72
C LEU A 49 -11.27 -31.41 -1.15
N SER A 50 -12.04 -32.30 -1.77
CA SER A 50 -11.46 -33.50 -2.37
C SER A 50 -10.66 -33.16 -3.63
N ASN A 51 -9.92 -34.14 -4.15
CA ASN A 51 -9.10 -34.00 -5.36
C ASN A 51 -9.90 -33.68 -6.64
N ASN A 52 -11.23 -33.78 -6.59
CA ASN A 52 -12.13 -33.52 -7.73
C ASN A 52 -13.05 -32.31 -7.49
N ASP A 53 -12.93 -31.66 -6.33
CA ASP A 53 -13.81 -30.57 -5.93
C ASP A 53 -13.17 -29.22 -6.25
N VAL A 54 -13.97 -28.33 -6.82
CA VAL A 54 -13.59 -26.94 -7.07
C VAL A 54 -14.67 -26.00 -6.58
N ILE A 55 -14.27 -24.84 -6.05
CA ILE A 55 -15.20 -23.77 -5.68
C ILE A 55 -15.47 -22.89 -6.90
N VAL A 56 -16.75 -22.60 -7.13
CA VAL A 56 -17.22 -21.76 -8.23
C VAL A 56 -16.87 -20.30 -7.93
N PRO A 57 -16.13 -19.60 -8.81
CA PRO A 57 -15.79 -18.20 -8.60
C PRO A 57 -17.04 -17.30 -8.46
N GLY A 58 -16.96 -16.30 -7.59
CA GLY A 58 -18.02 -15.32 -7.32
C GLY A 58 -19.14 -15.80 -6.40
N THR A 59 -19.05 -17.02 -5.85
CA THR A 59 -20.11 -17.59 -4.99
C THR A 59 -19.76 -17.57 -3.50
N THR A 60 -18.51 -17.28 -3.15
CA THR A 60 -18.02 -17.41 -1.77
C THR A 60 -18.35 -16.19 -0.92
N ARG A 61 -18.92 -16.43 0.26
CA ARG A 61 -19.31 -15.40 1.23
C ARG A 61 -19.40 -15.97 2.63
N LEU A 62 -19.30 -15.10 3.63
CA LEU A 62 -19.56 -15.45 5.02
C LEU A 62 -20.93 -14.92 5.43
N ALA A 63 -21.89 -15.81 5.62
CA ALA A 63 -23.22 -15.46 6.10
C ALA A 63 -23.27 -15.41 7.63
N PHE A 64 -24.14 -14.56 8.17
CA PHE A 64 -24.32 -14.41 9.61
C PHE A 64 -25.70 -13.80 9.92
N GLU A 65 -26.17 -13.97 11.15
CA GLU A 65 -27.34 -13.25 11.68
C GLU A 65 -26.88 -12.19 12.67
N ILE A 66 -27.53 -11.04 12.66
CA ILE A 66 -27.26 -9.95 13.60
C ILE A 66 -28.46 -9.75 14.53
N GLU A 67 -28.18 -9.61 15.82
CA GLU A 67 -29.16 -9.26 16.83
C GLU A 67 -28.73 -7.95 17.50
N LEU A 68 -29.64 -6.98 17.58
CA LEU A 68 -29.39 -5.69 18.20
C LEU A 68 -29.92 -5.69 19.63
N THR A 69 -29.19 -5.04 20.54
CA THR A 69 -29.68 -4.73 21.88
C THR A 69 -29.54 -3.22 22.09
N SER A 70 -30.67 -2.52 22.23
CA SER A 70 -30.77 -1.08 22.37
C SER A 70 -32.03 -0.71 23.14
N THR A 71 -32.02 0.41 23.86
CA THR A 71 -33.23 1.02 24.44
C THR A 71 -34.01 1.89 23.46
N ASP A 72 -33.46 2.11 22.26
CA ASP A 72 -34.12 2.83 21.18
C ASP A 72 -34.89 1.83 20.30
N ASP A 73 -36.21 1.86 20.37
CA ASP A 73 -37.09 0.98 19.60
C ASP A 73 -36.93 1.15 18.07
N ASN A 74 -36.33 2.26 17.63
CA ASN A 74 -36.06 2.56 16.23
C ASN A 74 -34.61 2.22 15.81
N ALA A 75 -33.85 1.55 16.68
CA ALA A 75 -32.48 1.17 16.39
C ALA A 75 -32.41 0.33 15.11
N THR A 76 -31.50 0.72 14.22
CA THR A 76 -31.26 0.02 12.97
C THR A 76 -29.76 -0.10 12.71
N ILE A 77 -29.37 -0.55 11.52
CA ILE A 77 -27.98 -0.66 11.09
C ILE A 77 -27.69 0.26 9.92
N TYR A 78 -26.42 0.63 9.74
CA TYR A 78 -25.99 1.36 8.56
C TYR A 78 -26.06 0.49 7.30
N GLN A 79 -26.17 1.16 6.15
CA GLN A 79 -26.16 0.50 4.84
C GLN A 79 -24.86 -0.26 4.59
N ASN A 80 -24.95 -1.25 3.71
CA ASN A 80 -23.84 -2.10 3.31
C ASN A 80 -23.17 -2.81 4.51
N ILE A 81 -23.99 -3.38 5.41
CA ILE A 81 -23.50 -4.02 6.63
C ILE A 81 -22.48 -5.13 6.36
N GLY A 82 -22.61 -5.87 5.26
CA GLY A 82 -21.66 -6.89 4.83
C GLY A 82 -20.23 -6.37 4.62
N ARG A 83 -20.04 -5.07 4.42
CA ARG A 83 -18.72 -4.41 4.46
C ARG A 83 -18.48 -3.64 5.74
N ALA A 84 -19.47 -2.85 6.17
CA ALA A 84 -19.34 -1.94 7.30
C ALA A 84 -18.98 -2.65 8.61
N ILE A 85 -19.42 -3.91 8.76
CA ILE A 85 -19.17 -4.71 9.95
C ILE A 85 -17.71 -5.19 10.07
N VAL A 86 -16.92 -5.15 8.98
CA VAL A 86 -15.54 -5.64 8.94
C VAL A 86 -14.55 -4.49 8.87
N LYS A 87 -13.91 -4.20 10.01
CA LYS A 87 -12.88 -3.15 10.13
C LYS A 87 -11.57 -3.54 9.44
N LYS A 88 -11.20 -4.82 9.48
CA LYS A 88 -9.96 -5.33 8.88
C LYS A 88 -10.18 -6.69 8.26
N THR A 89 -9.61 -6.88 7.07
CA THR A 89 -9.60 -8.15 6.35
C THR A 89 -8.16 -8.59 6.10
N THR A 90 -7.79 -9.77 6.57
CA THR A 90 -6.49 -10.39 6.31
C THR A 90 -6.70 -11.74 5.63
N ILE A 91 -6.01 -11.96 4.52
CA ILE A 91 -6.09 -13.16 3.70
C ILE A 91 -4.78 -13.94 3.84
N ARG A 92 -4.88 -15.22 4.18
CA ARG A 92 -3.73 -16.11 4.37
C ARG A 92 -3.83 -17.36 3.51
N ILE A 93 -2.69 -17.86 3.06
CA ILE A 93 -2.54 -19.18 2.45
C ILE A 93 -1.41 -19.89 3.20
N SER A 94 -1.66 -21.10 3.71
CA SER A 94 -0.70 -21.82 4.57
C SER A 94 -0.29 -21.03 5.83
N GLY A 95 -1.18 -20.20 6.38
CA GLY A 95 -0.86 -19.27 7.47
C GLY A 95 -0.02 -18.05 7.07
N ASN A 96 0.53 -18.01 5.85
CA ASN A 96 1.27 -16.86 5.34
C ASN A 96 0.31 -15.75 4.90
N GLU A 97 0.52 -14.54 5.40
CA GLU A 97 -0.25 -13.37 4.98
C GLU A 97 0.05 -13.04 3.51
N ILE A 98 -1.00 -12.98 2.71
CA ILE A 98 -0.97 -12.57 1.30
C ILE A 98 -1.41 -11.12 1.16
N MET A 99 -2.45 -10.74 1.90
CA MET A 99 -3.02 -9.39 1.87
C MET A 99 -3.61 -9.05 3.23
N SER A 100 -3.42 -7.80 3.66
CA SER A 100 -4.05 -7.25 4.84
C SER A 100 -4.55 -5.85 4.50
N ILE A 101 -5.85 -5.62 4.70
CA ILE A 101 -6.52 -4.35 4.44
C ILE A 101 -7.08 -3.84 5.77
N ASP A 102 -6.41 -2.85 6.36
CA ASP A 102 -6.97 -2.07 7.46
C ASP A 102 -7.96 -1.02 6.92
N ASP A 103 -8.93 -0.61 7.75
CA ASP A 103 -10.04 0.27 7.34
C ASP A 103 -10.81 -0.32 6.14
N SER A 104 -11.00 -1.65 6.17
CA SER A 104 -11.62 -2.48 5.12
C SER A 104 -13.07 -2.06 4.82
N ASP A 105 -13.80 -1.70 5.87
CA ASP A 105 -15.15 -1.13 5.83
C ASP A 105 -15.19 0.11 4.94
N ILE A 106 -14.24 1.03 5.14
CA ILE A 106 -14.18 2.30 4.39
C ILE A 106 -13.86 2.06 2.92
N TYR A 107 -12.85 1.23 2.62
CA TYR A 107 -12.47 0.95 1.25
C TYR A 107 -13.57 0.19 0.47
N HIS A 108 -14.09 -0.90 1.02
CA HIS A 108 -15.04 -1.73 0.30
C HIS A 108 -16.43 -1.11 0.19
N CYS A 109 -16.88 -0.35 1.21
CA CYS A 109 -18.10 0.45 1.07
C CYS A 109 -17.97 1.43 -0.10
N TYR A 110 -16.80 2.07 -0.27
CA TYR A 110 -16.55 2.96 -1.40
C TYR A 110 -16.60 2.22 -2.74
N VAL A 111 -15.92 1.07 -2.85
CA VAL A 111 -15.92 0.25 -4.08
C VAL A 111 -17.34 -0.14 -4.49
N ASP A 112 -18.19 -0.53 -3.54
CA ASP A 112 -19.56 -0.96 -3.82
C ASP A 112 -20.46 0.18 -4.35
N LEU A 113 -20.09 1.46 -4.16
CA LEU A 113 -20.81 2.62 -4.74
C LEU A 113 -20.69 2.70 -6.28
N TRP A 114 -19.73 1.98 -6.87
CA TRP A 114 -19.47 1.99 -8.31
C TRP A 114 -20.16 0.85 -9.06
N LYS A 115 -20.81 -0.08 -8.36
CA LYS A 115 -21.69 -1.09 -8.96
C LYS A 115 -22.88 -0.43 -9.65
N SER A 116 -23.52 -1.16 -10.57
CA SER A 116 -24.70 -0.61 -11.24
C SER A 116 -25.89 -0.47 -10.28
N THR A 117 -26.81 0.45 -10.59
CA THR A 117 -28.02 0.64 -9.76
C THR A 117 -28.80 -0.65 -9.59
N SER A 118 -29.01 -1.39 -10.68
CA SER A 118 -29.74 -2.67 -10.65
C SER A 118 -29.02 -3.73 -9.81
N GLU A 119 -27.68 -3.77 -9.84
CA GLU A 119 -26.93 -4.70 -8.99
C GLU A 119 -27.09 -4.36 -7.52
N ARG A 120 -26.93 -3.09 -7.16
CA ARG A 120 -27.06 -2.64 -5.76
C ARG A 120 -28.44 -2.94 -5.20
N LEU A 121 -29.50 -2.75 -5.98
CA LEU A 121 -30.86 -3.11 -5.58
C LEU A 121 -31.04 -4.61 -5.31
N ASN A 122 -30.27 -5.47 -5.99
CA ASN A 122 -30.29 -6.93 -5.79
C ASN A 122 -29.30 -7.42 -4.72
N MET A 123 -28.60 -6.51 -4.04
CA MET A 123 -27.61 -6.83 -3.00
C MET A 123 -28.19 -6.74 -1.58
N ALA A 124 -29.50 -6.92 -1.44
CA ALA A 124 -30.17 -6.97 -0.15
C ALA A 124 -29.51 -7.97 0.81
N TYR A 125 -29.04 -9.14 0.35
CA TYR A 125 -28.38 -10.10 1.26
C TYR A 125 -27.10 -9.53 1.92
N GLN A 126 -26.35 -8.67 1.22
CA GLN A 126 -25.21 -7.95 1.80
C GLN A 126 -25.64 -6.77 2.70
N GLY A 127 -26.92 -6.41 2.65
CA GLY A 127 -27.52 -5.27 3.34
C GLY A 127 -27.33 -3.95 2.59
N ILE A 128 -27.31 -4.01 1.25
CA ILE A 128 -27.41 -2.83 0.39
C ILE A 128 -28.84 -2.76 -0.14
N GLY A 129 -29.47 -1.60 -0.02
CA GLY A 129 -30.81 -1.36 -0.56
C GLY A 129 -31.38 -0.05 -0.05
N GLU A 130 -32.69 -0.01 0.19
CA GLU A 130 -33.34 1.13 0.82
C GLU A 130 -33.18 1.09 2.34
N THR A 131 -33.26 2.24 3.01
CA THR A 131 -33.12 2.30 4.48
C THR A 131 -34.25 1.56 5.17
N ASN A 132 -35.46 1.61 4.61
CA ASN A 132 -36.63 0.96 5.18
C ASN A 132 -36.53 -0.57 5.14
N MET A 133 -35.92 -1.14 4.10
CA MET A 133 -35.56 -2.56 4.01
C MET A 133 -34.75 -3.05 5.23
N LEU A 134 -33.75 -2.28 5.66
CA LEU A 134 -32.91 -2.66 6.81
C LEU A 134 -33.71 -2.62 8.11
N LYS A 135 -34.59 -1.62 8.27
CA LYS A 135 -35.49 -1.52 9.42
C LYS A 135 -36.39 -2.74 9.56
N HIS A 136 -37.01 -3.20 8.46
CA HIS A 136 -37.79 -4.43 8.45
C HIS A 136 -36.99 -5.66 8.87
N ARG A 137 -35.74 -5.76 8.42
CA ARG A 137 -34.88 -6.92 8.67
C ARG A 137 -34.34 -7.02 10.08
N VAL A 138 -34.07 -5.88 10.72
CA VAL A 138 -33.58 -5.83 12.11
C VAL A 138 -34.70 -5.54 13.13
N GLY A 139 -35.93 -5.31 12.66
CA GLY A 139 -37.12 -5.22 13.49
C GLY A 139 -37.48 -3.83 14.02
N ALA A 140 -36.82 -2.75 13.58
CA ALA A 140 -37.06 -1.38 14.08
C ALA A 140 -38.53 -0.94 14.01
N ASP A 141 -39.02 -0.20 15.01
CA ASP A 141 -40.45 0.14 15.14
C ASP A 141 -40.94 1.19 14.14
N ASP A 142 -40.10 2.14 13.76
CA ASP A 142 -40.40 3.17 12.75
C ASP A 142 -40.26 2.68 11.28
N LYS A 143 -40.36 1.37 11.04
CA LYS A 143 -40.45 0.80 9.69
C LYS A 143 -41.77 1.19 9.04
N ALA A 144 -41.70 1.76 7.85
CA ALA A 144 -42.89 2.04 7.03
C ALA A 144 -43.31 0.76 6.30
N SER A 145 -44.61 0.52 6.18
CA SER A 145 -45.11 -0.63 5.40
C SER A 145 -44.74 -0.45 3.92
N ASP A 146 -44.11 -1.49 3.37
CA ASP A 146 -43.75 -1.59 1.97
C ASP A 146 -43.68 -3.09 1.59
N THR A 147 -44.45 -3.48 0.59
CA THR A 147 -44.58 -4.90 0.18
C THR A 147 -43.23 -5.49 -0.27
N GLY A 148 -42.36 -4.69 -0.86
CA GLY A 148 -41.04 -5.13 -1.33
C GLY A 148 -40.10 -5.39 -0.17
N ASP A 149 -40.01 -4.43 0.76
CA ASP A 149 -39.16 -4.55 1.95
C ASP A 149 -39.62 -5.69 2.87
N GLU A 150 -40.94 -5.85 3.06
CA GLU A 150 -41.53 -6.94 3.84
C GLU A 150 -41.21 -8.32 3.22
N ALA A 151 -41.26 -8.43 1.89
CA ALA A 151 -40.90 -9.66 1.18
C ALA A 151 -39.41 -9.99 1.33
N ILE A 152 -38.53 -8.98 1.25
CA ILE A 152 -37.08 -9.14 1.46
C ILE A 152 -36.81 -9.58 2.90
N ALA A 153 -37.45 -8.95 3.89
CA ALA A 153 -37.31 -9.32 5.30
C ALA A 153 -37.87 -10.71 5.59
N THR A 154 -38.94 -11.13 4.93
CA THR A 154 -39.46 -12.51 5.03
C THR A 154 -38.44 -13.52 4.47
N ALA A 155 -37.75 -13.18 3.38
CA ALA A 155 -36.81 -14.08 2.73
C ALA A 155 -35.48 -14.22 3.48
N TYR A 156 -34.93 -13.11 3.99
CA TYR A 156 -33.60 -13.09 4.61
C TYR A 156 -33.62 -12.90 6.13
N GLY A 157 -34.68 -12.34 6.71
CA GLY A 157 -34.71 -11.90 8.10
C GLY A 157 -33.52 -11.00 8.44
N ALA A 158 -32.97 -11.19 9.63
CA ALA A 158 -31.74 -10.53 10.09
C ALA A 158 -30.45 -11.22 9.61
N ARG A 159 -30.52 -12.08 8.59
CA ARG A 159 -29.36 -12.79 8.03
C ARG A 159 -28.70 -12.00 6.90
N PHE A 160 -27.42 -11.69 7.03
CA PHE A 160 -26.63 -10.93 6.06
C PHE A 160 -25.40 -11.72 5.59
N CYS A 161 -24.67 -11.20 4.61
CA CYS A 161 -23.41 -11.80 4.16
C CYS A 161 -22.27 -10.79 3.98
N ILE A 162 -21.06 -11.20 4.37
CA ILE A 162 -19.79 -10.55 4.04
C ILE A 162 -19.25 -11.20 2.76
N PRO A 163 -19.09 -10.46 1.66
CA PRO A 163 -18.45 -11.00 0.46
C PRO A 163 -16.95 -11.23 0.72
N LEU A 164 -16.46 -12.43 0.38
CA LEU A 164 -15.05 -12.81 0.55
C LEU A 164 -14.29 -12.58 -0.75
N ASP A 165 -14.19 -11.31 -1.13
CA ASP A 165 -13.67 -10.89 -2.42
C ASP A 165 -12.15 -11.00 -2.45
N PHE A 166 -11.67 -11.95 -3.23
CA PHE A 166 -10.26 -12.07 -3.58
C PHE A 166 -10.21 -12.63 -4.99
N GLU A 167 -9.28 -12.15 -5.81
CA GLU A 167 -9.22 -12.44 -7.23
C GLU A 167 -9.20 -13.95 -7.50
N LEU A 168 -8.57 -14.72 -6.60
CA LEU A 168 -8.56 -16.18 -6.64
C LEU A 168 -9.95 -16.83 -6.55
N LEU A 169 -10.88 -16.18 -5.85
CA LEU A 169 -12.26 -16.61 -5.67
C LEU A 169 -13.24 -15.92 -6.62
N GLU A 170 -12.79 -15.02 -7.50
CA GLU A 170 -13.68 -14.20 -8.34
C GLU A 170 -13.33 -14.25 -9.82
N THR A 171 -12.11 -13.86 -10.19
CA THR A 171 -11.70 -13.61 -11.58
C THR A 171 -10.83 -14.69 -12.17
N HIS A 172 -10.18 -15.48 -11.32
CA HIS A 172 -9.32 -16.58 -11.75
C HIS A 172 -10.13 -17.84 -12.07
N MET A 173 -9.41 -18.91 -12.43
CA MET A 173 -10.01 -20.24 -12.60
C MET A 173 -10.70 -20.72 -11.31
N PRO A 174 -11.62 -21.70 -11.39
CA PRO A 174 -12.26 -22.28 -10.20
C PRO A 174 -11.24 -22.65 -9.13
N PHE A 175 -11.51 -22.26 -7.89
CA PHE A 175 -10.56 -22.45 -6.79
C PHE A 175 -10.42 -23.94 -6.50
N TYR A 176 -9.20 -24.44 -6.70
CA TYR A 176 -8.83 -25.84 -6.54
C TYR A 176 -7.76 -25.96 -5.46
N GLN A 177 -8.18 -26.23 -4.23
CA GLN A 177 -7.31 -26.26 -3.05
C GLN A 177 -6.12 -27.20 -3.21
N ALA A 178 -6.34 -28.41 -3.73
CA ALA A 178 -5.29 -29.41 -3.91
C ALA A 178 -4.19 -28.97 -4.90
N GLY A 179 -4.45 -27.96 -5.74
CA GLY A 179 -3.44 -27.34 -6.59
C GLY A 179 -2.54 -26.34 -5.86
N LEU A 180 -3.08 -25.63 -4.87
CA LEU A 180 -2.33 -24.65 -4.08
C LEU A 180 -1.50 -25.30 -2.97
N GLY A 181 -1.79 -26.57 -2.64
CA GLY A 181 -1.09 -27.34 -1.62
C GLY A 181 -1.52 -27.03 -0.19
N ASP A 182 -2.42 -26.07 0.02
CA ASP A 182 -2.88 -25.68 1.35
C ASP A 182 -4.24 -24.95 1.35
N ARG A 183 -4.74 -24.62 2.54
CA ARG A 183 -6.01 -23.93 2.78
C ARG A 183 -5.88 -22.42 2.62
N LEU A 184 -6.94 -21.85 2.06
CA LEU A 184 -7.22 -20.42 2.11
C LEU A 184 -7.89 -20.09 3.44
N GLU A 185 -7.45 -19.02 4.08
CA GLU A 185 -7.98 -18.56 5.36
C GLU A 185 -8.24 -17.04 5.30
N TYR A 186 -9.33 -16.61 5.94
CA TYR A 186 -9.63 -15.21 6.18
C TYR A 186 -9.62 -14.94 7.67
N GLU A 187 -8.98 -13.86 8.07
CA GLU A 187 -9.00 -13.32 9.42
C GLU A 187 -9.73 -11.98 9.35
N LEU A 188 -10.92 -11.91 9.93
CA LEU A 188 -11.80 -10.74 9.88
C LEU A 188 -11.88 -10.11 11.27
N THR A 189 -11.58 -8.82 11.37
CA THR A 189 -11.79 -8.06 12.61
C THR A 189 -13.10 -7.28 12.53
N PHE A 190 -13.99 -7.50 13.49
CA PHE A 190 -15.31 -6.87 13.53
C PHE A 190 -15.26 -5.44 14.07
N ASN A 191 -16.11 -4.57 13.53
CA ASN A 191 -16.09 -3.12 13.79
C ASN A 191 -16.78 -2.76 15.11
N ASN A 192 -16.55 -1.54 15.61
CA ASN A 192 -17.25 -1.01 16.78
C ASN A 192 -18.76 -0.92 16.57
N TYR A 193 -19.54 -1.03 17.64
CA TYR A 193 -21.00 -0.86 17.60
C TYR A 193 -21.41 0.47 16.95
N SER A 194 -20.76 1.57 17.31
CA SER A 194 -21.05 2.91 16.79
C SER A 194 -20.90 3.06 15.27
N ASN A 195 -20.12 2.18 14.64
CA ASN A 195 -19.86 2.20 13.19
C ASN A 195 -20.82 1.28 12.42
N VAL A 196 -21.64 0.50 13.15
CA VAL A 196 -22.52 -0.52 12.60
C VAL A 196 -23.99 -0.18 12.87
N ILE A 197 -24.28 0.29 14.08
CA ILE A 197 -25.62 0.57 14.58
C ILE A 197 -25.92 2.04 14.40
N LYS A 198 -27.13 2.32 13.89
CA LYS A 198 -27.73 3.64 13.87
C LYS A 198 -28.81 3.69 14.94
N SER A 199 -28.49 4.36 16.05
CA SER A 199 -29.39 4.50 17.20
C SER A 199 -29.05 5.77 17.99
N THR A 200 -30.05 6.29 18.72
CA THR A 200 -29.87 7.34 19.73
C THR A 200 -29.34 6.81 21.06
N ASP A 201 -29.43 5.50 21.28
CA ASP A 201 -28.85 4.84 22.45
C ASP A 201 -27.34 4.66 22.28
N THR A 202 -26.57 5.39 23.10
CA THR A 202 -25.10 5.29 23.12
C THR A 202 -24.57 3.96 23.67
N SER A 203 -25.41 3.15 24.31
CA SER A 203 -25.08 1.81 24.82
C SER A 203 -25.55 0.69 23.89
N ALA A 204 -26.07 1.03 22.71
CA ALA A 204 -26.52 0.04 21.74
C ALA A 204 -25.37 -0.89 21.34
N SER A 205 -25.69 -2.18 21.26
CA SER A 205 -24.75 -3.26 20.96
C SER A 205 -25.33 -4.22 19.93
N TYR A 206 -24.46 -5.00 19.30
CA TYR A 206 -24.89 -6.09 18.42
C TYR A 206 -24.19 -7.38 18.82
N THR A 207 -24.86 -8.50 18.61
CA THR A 207 -24.23 -9.84 18.63
C THR A 207 -24.42 -10.48 17.28
N ILE A 208 -23.34 -11.09 16.77
CA ILE A 208 -23.41 -11.89 15.55
C ILE A 208 -23.55 -13.36 15.92
N LYS A 209 -24.45 -14.06 15.22
CA LYS A 209 -24.76 -15.48 15.41
C LYS A 209 -24.78 -16.22 14.08
N ASN A 210 -24.84 -17.55 14.15
CA ASN A 210 -25.07 -18.44 13.00
C ASN A 210 -24.11 -18.16 11.83
N ILE A 211 -22.85 -17.89 12.15
CA ILE A 211 -21.83 -17.61 11.15
C ILE A 211 -21.58 -18.86 10.31
N CYS A 212 -21.74 -18.74 9.00
CA CYS A 212 -21.55 -19.83 8.04
C CYS A 212 -20.72 -19.38 6.84
N LEU A 213 -19.74 -20.19 6.44
CA LEU A 213 -19.08 -20.05 5.15
C LEU A 213 -19.98 -20.69 4.07
N GLU A 214 -20.42 -19.88 3.11
CA GLU A 214 -21.28 -20.29 2.00
C GLU A 214 -20.52 -20.18 0.67
N PHE A 215 -20.62 -21.20 -0.18
CA PHE A 215 -20.08 -21.20 -1.54
C PHE A 215 -20.71 -22.31 -2.39
N ASP A 216 -20.62 -22.20 -3.71
CA ASP A 216 -20.95 -23.30 -4.60
C ASP A 216 -19.71 -24.13 -4.94
N MET A 217 -19.89 -25.44 -4.94
CA MET A 217 -18.87 -26.42 -5.28
C MET A 217 -19.30 -27.24 -6.49
N VAL A 218 -18.34 -27.60 -7.34
CA VAL A 218 -18.52 -28.57 -8.42
C VAL A 218 -17.54 -29.72 -8.23
N THR A 219 -18.07 -30.94 -8.22
CA THR A 219 -17.28 -32.17 -8.21
C THR A 219 -17.23 -32.75 -9.62
N ASP A 220 -16.09 -32.64 -10.28
CA ASP A 220 -15.86 -33.22 -11.61
C ASP A 220 -14.36 -33.52 -11.82
N ALA A 221 -14.04 -34.80 -12.03
CA ALA A 221 -12.66 -35.26 -12.13
C ALA A 221 -11.93 -34.69 -13.35
N GLU A 222 -12.64 -34.45 -14.47
CA GLU A 222 -12.04 -33.96 -15.70
C GLU A 222 -11.74 -32.46 -15.60
N LEU A 223 -12.66 -31.67 -15.03
CA LEU A 223 -12.44 -30.26 -14.71
C LEU A 223 -11.27 -30.09 -13.75
N ALA A 224 -11.26 -30.85 -12.65
CA ALA A 224 -10.17 -30.81 -11.67
C ALA A 224 -8.83 -31.21 -12.29
N ARG A 225 -8.82 -32.21 -13.20
CA ARG A 225 -7.62 -32.61 -13.95
C ARG A 225 -7.11 -31.49 -14.85
N GLN A 226 -7.99 -30.81 -15.58
CA GLN A 226 -7.61 -29.69 -16.44
C GLN A 226 -7.03 -28.52 -15.65
N ILE A 227 -7.66 -28.16 -14.52
CA ILE A 227 -7.15 -27.13 -13.61
C ILE A 227 -5.78 -27.54 -13.05
N ARG A 228 -5.65 -28.79 -12.59
CA ARG A 228 -4.37 -29.32 -12.06
C ARG A 228 -3.24 -29.26 -13.09
N GLN A 229 -3.54 -29.53 -14.36
CA GLN A 229 -2.55 -29.40 -15.44
C GLN A 229 -2.06 -27.96 -15.61
N GLN A 230 -2.95 -26.97 -15.47
CA GLN A 230 -2.55 -25.57 -15.50
C GLN A 230 -1.69 -25.20 -14.28
N VAL A 231 -2.11 -25.60 -13.08
CA VAL A 231 -1.36 -25.36 -11.84
C VAL A 231 0.07 -25.93 -11.92
N ASN A 232 0.19 -27.20 -12.32
CA ASN A 232 1.49 -27.89 -12.45
C ASN A 232 2.39 -27.24 -13.53
N GLY A 233 1.80 -26.53 -14.48
CA GLY A 233 2.50 -25.76 -15.51
C GLY A 233 3.18 -24.47 -15.03
N LYS A 234 3.34 -24.26 -13.71
CA LYS A 234 3.81 -23.01 -13.08
C LYS A 234 2.84 -21.83 -13.29
N MET A 235 1.57 -22.06 -13.01
CA MET A 235 0.57 -20.99 -13.04
C MET A 235 0.98 -19.83 -12.12
N VAL A 236 0.78 -18.60 -12.59
CA VAL A 236 0.97 -17.38 -11.82
C VAL A 236 -0.39 -16.75 -11.55
N ILE A 237 -0.73 -16.57 -10.27
CA ILE A 237 -1.94 -15.85 -9.85
C ILE A 237 -1.55 -14.39 -9.62
N LEU A 238 -2.22 -13.50 -10.34
CA LEU A 238 -1.99 -12.06 -10.28
C LEU A 238 -3.16 -11.41 -9.55
N TYR A 239 -2.88 -10.56 -8.56
CA TYR A 239 -3.89 -9.86 -7.77
C TYR A 239 -3.42 -8.45 -7.43
N ASP A 240 -4.36 -7.57 -7.11
CA ASP A 240 -4.06 -6.20 -6.70
C ASP A 240 -3.83 -6.15 -5.20
N ARG A 241 -2.66 -5.67 -4.79
CA ARG A 241 -2.38 -5.42 -3.38
C ARG A 241 -2.86 -4.03 -3.01
N ILE A 242 -3.81 -3.98 -2.07
CA ILE A 242 -4.27 -2.74 -1.46
C ILE A 242 -3.47 -2.51 -0.17
N LEU A 243 -2.97 -1.29 0.01
CA LEU A 243 -2.22 -0.90 1.20
C LEU A 243 -2.77 0.40 1.77
N ARG A 244 -3.32 0.33 2.98
CA ARG A 244 -3.69 1.52 3.76
C ARG A 244 -2.40 2.19 4.27
N HIS A 245 -1.98 3.29 3.63
CA HIS A 245 -0.74 3.96 4.00
C HIS A 245 -0.83 4.74 5.33
N ARG A 246 -1.77 5.70 5.43
CA ARG A 246 -1.97 6.52 6.63
C ARG A 246 -3.36 7.16 6.67
N LYS A 247 -3.86 7.46 7.87
CA LYS A 247 -5.01 8.35 8.12
C LYS A 247 -4.48 9.67 8.67
N ILE A 248 -4.96 10.79 8.14
CA ILE A 248 -4.47 12.12 8.48
C ILE A 248 -5.67 13.01 8.80
N THR A 249 -5.67 13.64 9.97
CA THR A 249 -6.66 14.66 10.31
C THR A 249 -6.24 16.00 9.71
N LYS A 250 -7.19 16.69 9.06
CA LYS A 250 -7.00 18.01 8.45
C LYS A 250 -8.13 18.95 8.84
N ASN A 251 -7.82 20.24 8.94
CA ASN A 251 -8.86 21.25 9.21
C ASN A 251 -9.57 21.62 7.91
N LYS A 252 -10.89 21.78 7.97
CA LYS A 252 -11.72 22.20 6.82
C LYS A 252 -11.33 23.59 6.29
N SER A 253 -10.77 24.44 7.14
CA SER A 253 -10.31 25.78 6.80
C SER A 253 -8.98 25.82 6.05
N ASP A 254 -8.22 24.72 6.04
CA ASP A 254 -6.92 24.68 5.38
C ASP A 254 -7.11 24.77 3.86
N THR A 255 -6.41 25.70 3.23
CA THR A 255 -6.48 25.91 1.76
C THR A 255 -5.49 25.05 0.99
N LEU A 256 -4.54 24.40 1.67
CA LEU A 256 -3.48 23.59 1.07
C LEU A 256 -3.13 22.39 1.95
N TRP A 257 -3.10 21.20 1.35
CA TRP A 257 -2.65 19.98 2.00
C TRP A 257 -1.41 19.40 1.34
N ASN A 258 -0.31 19.40 2.08
CA ASN A 258 0.93 18.74 1.66
C ASN A 258 0.94 17.28 2.15
N ILE A 259 0.96 16.34 1.20
CA ILE A 259 0.99 14.90 1.46
C ILE A 259 2.29 14.33 0.87
N ASN A 260 3.08 13.66 1.71
CA ASN A 260 4.28 12.94 1.30
C ASN A 260 4.04 11.44 1.50
N LEU A 261 4.36 10.66 0.47
CA LEU A 261 4.22 9.21 0.43
C LEU A 261 5.59 8.62 0.03
N ASN A 262 6.12 7.74 0.87
CA ASN A 262 7.34 7.01 0.57
C ASN A 262 7.04 5.50 0.57
N VAL A 263 6.46 5.03 -0.53
CA VAL A 263 6.06 3.62 -0.69
C VAL A 263 6.67 3.09 -1.98
N PRO A 264 7.82 2.39 -1.92
CA PRO A 264 8.38 1.74 -3.10
C PRO A 264 7.43 0.65 -3.56
N ALA A 265 7.16 0.61 -4.86
CA ALA A 265 6.25 -0.35 -5.46
C ALA A 265 6.74 -0.73 -6.86
N ARG A 266 6.83 -2.04 -7.12
CA ARG A 266 7.22 -2.55 -8.44
C ARG A 266 6.22 -2.15 -9.53
N SER A 267 4.94 -2.04 -9.16
CA SER A 267 3.86 -1.56 -10.01
C SER A 267 2.78 -0.95 -9.12
N MET A 268 2.75 0.38 -9.01
CA MET A 268 1.73 1.15 -8.31
C MET A 268 0.65 1.57 -9.30
N LYS A 269 -0.56 1.02 -9.18
CA LYS A 269 -1.69 1.40 -10.05
C LYS A 269 -2.15 2.83 -9.79
N GLY A 270 -2.18 3.26 -8.54
CA GLY A 270 -2.58 4.61 -8.20
C GLY A 270 -2.67 4.83 -6.70
N ILE A 271 -3.09 6.03 -6.33
CA ILE A 271 -3.32 6.44 -4.95
C ILE A 271 -4.78 6.86 -4.82
N LEU A 272 -5.51 6.19 -3.93
CA LEU A 272 -6.87 6.57 -3.55
C LEU A 272 -6.81 7.37 -2.25
N MET A 273 -7.47 8.53 -2.23
CA MET A 273 -7.73 9.28 -1.00
C MET A 273 -9.24 9.37 -0.78
N LEU A 274 -9.67 8.80 0.34
CA LEU A 274 -11.03 8.89 0.84
C LEU A 274 -11.08 9.95 1.95
N PHE A 275 -12.15 10.74 1.96
CA PHE A 275 -12.34 11.83 2.92
C PHE A 275 -13.57 11.52 3.76
N GLU A 276 -13.40 11.57 5.07
CA GLU A 276 -14.45 11.33 6.04
C GLU A 276 -14.59 12.54 6.96
N ASP A 277 -15.83 12.87 7.29
CA ASP A 277 -16.14 13.78 8.38
C ASP A 277 -16.21 12.98 9.68
N PRO A 278 -15.62 13.42 10.81
CA PRO A 278 -15.84 12.78 12.11
C PRO A 278 -17.32 12.59 12.48
N GLU A 279 -18.20 13.46 11.98
CA GLU A 279 -19.65 13.41 12.21
C GLU A 279 -20.40 12.58 11.15
N ARG A 280 -19.70 11.65 10.47
CA ARG A 280 -20.29 10.80 9.43
C ARG A 280 -21.47 10.00 9.97
N THR A 281 -22.64 10.19 9.35
CA THR A 281 -23.90 9.49 9.69
C THR A 281 -24.28 8.38 8.71
N SER A 282 -23.39 8.04 7.76
CA SER A 282 -23.64 6.99 6.76
C SER A 282 -22.34 6.38 6.22
N THR A 283 -22.26 5.06 6.21
CA THR A 283 -21.21 4.21 5.63
C THR A 283 -21.09 4.31 4.10
N GLU A 284 -22.05 4.97 3.44
CA GLU A 284 -22.09 5.15 1.98
C GLU A 284 -21.89 6.60 1.53
N THR A 285 -21.52 7.50 2.46
CA THR A 285 -21.20 8.90 2.14
C THR A 285 -19.75 9.22 2.42
N TYR A 286 -19.14 10.03 1.57
CA TYR A 286 -17.74 10.47 1.58
C TYR A 286 -17.70 11.97 1.33
N TYR A 287 -16.95 12.68 2.18
CA TYR A 287 -16.92 14.14 2.20
C TYR A 287 -16.25 14.69 0.95
N ASN A 288 -16.84 15.72 0.33
CA ASN A 288 -16.17 16.47 -0.72
C ASN A 288 -15.46 17.71 -0.15
N PRO A 289 -14.12 17.73 -0.08
CA PRO A 289 -13.35 18.90 0.34
C PRO A 289 -13.27 20.04 -0.70
N ASN A 290 -13.90 19.90 -1.86
CA ASN A 290 -13.87 20.87 -2.96
C ASN A 290 -12.46 21.16 -3.49
N ILE A 291 -11.64 20.12 -3.68
CA ILE A 291 -10.28 20.27 -4.20
C ILE A 291 -10.32 20.83 -5.62
N THR A 292 -9.75 22.03 -5.80
CA THR A 292 -9.73 22.73 -7.09
C THR A 292 -8.52 22.36 -7.96
N LYS A 293 -7.40 22.04 -7.32
CA LYS A 293 -6.12 21.74 -7.97
C LYS A 293 -5.32 20.70 -7.19
N VAL A 294 -4.72 19.74 -7.90
CA VAL A 294 -3.75 18.80 -7.34
C VAL A 294 -2.44 18.90 -8.11
N GLU A 295 -1.36 19.15 -7.38
CA GLU A 295 0.00 19.13 -7.90
C GLU A 295 0.75 17.96 -7.28
N MET A 296 1.47 17.21 -8.10
CA MET A 296 2.16 16.00 -7.66
C MET A 296 3.61 16.04 -8.11
N THR A 297 4.52 15.65 -7.23
CA THR A 297 5.92 15.40 -7.55
C THR A 297 6.22 13.92 -7.33
N ILE A 298 6.54 13.18 -8.39
CA ILE A 298 6.91 11.76 -8.31
C ILE A 298 8.41 11.67 -8.58
N GLU A 299 9.15 11.02 -7.66
CA GLU A 299 10.60 10.82 -7.78
C GLU A 299 11.37 12.14 -8.06
N GLY A 300 10.90 13.23 -7.47
CA GLY A 300 11.47 14.58 -7.62
C GLY A 300 11.17 15.28 -8.95
N VAL A 301 10.25 14.73 -9.77
CA VAL A 301 9.79 15.41 -10.99
C VAL A 301 8.36 15.89 -10.79
N PRO A 302 8.12 17.22 -10.85
CA PRO A 302 6.78 17.77 -10.69
C PRO A 302 5.91 17.48 -11.91
N ASN A 303 4.59 17.44 -11.69
CA ASN A 303 3.55 17.49 -12.73
C ASN A 303 3.67 16.41 -13.81
N GLN A 304 4.12 15.21 -13.43
CA GLN A 304 4.32 14.12 -14.39
C GLN A 304 3.01 13.51 -14.89
N LEU A 305 1.96 13.52 -14.09
CA LEU A 305 0.63 13.04 -14.53
C LEU A 305 -0.15 14.14 -15.25
N TYR A 306 -0.05 15.37 -14.74
CA TYR A 306 -0.71 16.54 -15.30
C TYR A 306 0.27 17.70 -15.34
N SER A 307 0.61 18.16 -16.54
CA SER A 307 1.63 19.19 -16.77
C SER A 307 1.37 20.51 -16.03
N GLN A 308 0.10 20.82 -15.74
CA GLN A 308 -0.35 22.03 -15.03
C GLN A 308 -1.08 21.73 -13.72
N GLY A 309 -0.90 20.51 -13.18
CA GLY A 309 -1.71 19.98 -12.08
C GLY A 309 -3.10 19.53 -12.56
N MET A 310 -3.70 18.61 -11.81
CA MET A 310 -5.05 18.11 -12.07
C MET A 310 -6.09 19.11 -11.57
N LYS A 311 -7.03 19.48 -12.44
CA LYS A 311 -8.13 20.39 -12.12
C LYS A 311 -9.37 19.64 -11.67
N ALA A 312 -10.28 20.32 -10.95
CA ALA A 312 -11.53 19.74 -10.45
C ALA A 312 -12.33 18.94 -11.49
N TYR A 313 -12.53 19.49 -12.70
CA TYR A 313 -13.31 18.82 -13.74
C TYR A 313 -12.66 17.52 -14.26
N GLN A 314 -11.36 17.33 -14.07
CA GLN A 314 -10.64 16.13 -14.50
C GLN A 314 -10.76 14.99 -13.47
N GLN A 315 -11.08 15.30 -12.22
CA GLN A 315 -11.08 14.31 -11.13
C GLN A 315 -12.15 13.22 -11.34
N TRP A 316 -13.32 13.59 -11.86
CA TRP A 316 -14.38 12.64 -12.23
C TRP A 316 -13.91 11.65 -13.29
N ASP A 317 -13.30 12.16 -14.36
CA ASP A 317 -12.85 11.31 -15.47
C ASP A 317 -11.82 10.29 -14.98
N GLU A 318 -10.88 10.70 -14.13
CA GLU A 318 -9.85 9.80 -13.58
C GLU A 318 -10.41 8.71 -12.69
N ILE A 319 -11.29 9.07 -11.76
CA ILE A 319 -11.83 8.08 -10.84
C ILE A 319 -12.76 7.09 -11.56
N ASN A 320 -13.49 7.57 -12.58
CA ASN A 320 -14.37 6.76 -13.41
C ASN A 320 -13.57 5.73 -14.23
N LYS A 321 -12.40 6.12 -14.79
CA LYS A 321 -11.51 5.17 -15.50
C LYS A 321 -11.11 3.96 -14.66
N PHE A 322 -10.94 4.14 -13.35
CA PHE A 322 -10.62 3.02 -12.47
C PHE A 322 -11.88 2.29 -12.04
N PHE A 323 -12.77 2.94 -11.28
CA PHE A 323 -13.83 2.22 -10.57
C PHE A 323 -15.02 1.80 -11.42
N ALA A 324 -15.36 2.53 -12.49
CA ALA A 324 -16.44 2.10 -13.39
C ALA A 324 -16.02 0.90 -14.27
N LEU A 325 -14.71 0.63 -14.35
CA LEU A 325 -14.09 -0.50 -15.06
C LEU A 325 -13.49 -1.56 -14.13
N ASN A 326 -13.83 -1.53 -12.84
CA ASN A 326 -13.18 -2.39 -11.83
C ASN A 326 -14.18 -3.26 -11.07
N SER A 327 -15.26 -3.67 -11.73
CA SER A 327 -15.88 -4.91 -11.27
C SER A 327 -14.87 -6.03 -11.51
N LYS A 328 -14.69 -6.96 -10.61
CA LYS A 328 -13.84 -8.14 -10.85
C LYS A 328 -14.60 -9.13 -11.76
N ARG A 329 -15.16 -8.66 -12.88
CA ARG A 329 -16.13 -9.41 -13.70
C ARG A 329 -15.60 -9.59 -15.12
N ASN A 330 -16.48 -10.09 -15.97
CA ASN A 330 -16.23 -10.24 -17.39
C ASN A 330 -16.04 -8.86 -18.04
N LYS A 331 -14.88 -8.68 -18.70
CA LYS A 331 -14.50 -7.48 -19.45
C LYS A 331 -15.62 -6.92 -20.35
N THR A 332 -16.35 -7.78 -21.05
CA THR A 332 -17.42 -7.35 -21.96
C THR A 332 -18.58 -6.69 -21.21
N THR A 333 -18.89 -7.15 -20.00
CA THR A 333 -19.92 -6.53 -19.16
C THR A 333 -19.46 -5.16 -18.66
N GLU A 334 -18.20 -5.01 -18.30
CA GLU A 334 -17.62 -3.73 -17.88
C GLU A 334 -17.58 -2.69 -18.99
N GLU A 335 -17.16 -3.09 -20.19
CA GLU A 335 -17.18 -2.21 -21.36
C GLU A 335 -18.59 -1.67 -21.59
N VAL A 336 -19.62 -2.52 -21.49
CA VAL A 336 -21.02 -2.09 -21.62
C VAL A 336 -21.46 -1.18 -20.47
N LEU A 337 -21.12 -1.51 -19.22
CA LEU A 337 -21.47 -0.68 -18.05
C LEU A 337 -20.86 0.71 -18.15
N LYS A 338 -19.60 0.80 -18.60
CA LYS A 338 -18.91 2.07 -18.83
C LYS A 338 -19.53 2.85 -19.99
N ASP A 339 -19.69 2.22 -21.15
CA ASP A 339 -20.21 2.89 -22.35
C ASP A 339 -21.62 3.44 -22.14
N LEU A 340 -22.43 2.74 -21.33
CA LEU A 340 -23.79 3.15 -20.98
C LEU A 340 -23.88 3.98 -19.70
N ASN A 341 -22.76 4.26 -19.01
CA ASN A 341 -22.69 5.01 -17.75
C ASN A 341 -23.66 4.48 -16.67
N LEU A 342 -23.67 3.16 -16.46
CA LEU A 342 -24.67 2.49 -15.60
C LEU A 342 -24.26 2.38 -14.13
N SER A 343 -23.19 3.05 -13.68
CA SER A 343 -22.77 3.06 -12.28
C SER A 343 -23.75 3.82 -11.37
N TYR A 344 -23.92 3.36 -10.13
CA TYR A 344 -24.77 4.02 -9.15
C TYR A 344 -24.25 5.41 -8.75
N THR A 345 -22.92 5.55 -8.70
CA THR A 345 -22.26 6.85 -8.57
C THR A 345 -22.36 7.58 -9.90
N THR A 346 -23.12 8.66 -9.91
CA THR A 346 -23.19 9.64 -11.00
C THR A 346 -22.24 10.79 -10.72
N LEU A 347 -21.98 11.65 -11.72
CA LEU A 347 -21.18 12.87 -11.53
C LEU A 347 -21.74 13.74 -10.38
N GLU A 348 -23.06 13.90 -10.31
CA GLU A 348 -23.74 14.65 -9.26
C GLU A 348 -23.45 14.06 -7.86
N LYS A 349 -23.60 12.75 -7.70
CA LYS A 349 -23.29 12.08 -6.42
C LYS A 349 -21.81 12.19 -6.09
N TYR A 350 -20.93 12.01 -7.07
CA TYR A 350 -19.49 12.16 -6.87
C TYR A 350 -19.10 13.55 -6.35
N LEU A 351 -19.70 14.60 -6.89
CA LEU A 351 -19.42 15.98 -6.47
C LEU A 351 -20.09 16.37 -5.14
N THR A 352 -20.96 15.53 -4.57
CA THR A 352 -21.72 15.87 -3.35
C THR A 352 -21.41 14.94 -2.19
N THR A 353 -21.58 13.63 -2.40
CA THR A 353 -21.67 12.62 -1.34
C THR A 353 -20.78 11.41 -1.55
N ASN A 354 -20.20 11.21 -2.74
CA ASN A 354 -19.39 10.04 -3.08
C ASN A 354 -17.97 10.44 -3.53
N TYR A 355 -17.47 11.55 -3.01
CA TYR A 355 -16.20 12.11 -3.46
C TYR A 355 -15.02 11.26 -2.98
N ALA A 356 -14.09 11.04 -3.89
CA ALA A 356 -12.75 10.58 -3.59
C ALA A 356 -11.78 11.12 -4.62
N LEU A 357 -10.51 11.21 -4.22
CA LEU A 357 -9.44 11.59 -5.13
C LEU A 357 -8.70 10.34 -5.58
N TRP A 358 -8.77 10.03 -6.88
CA TRP A 358 -7.96 9.00 -7.50
C TRP A 358 -6.83 9.62 -8.29
N LEU A 359 -5.60 9.17 -8.01
CA LEU A 359 -4.41 9.56 -8.75
C LEU A 359 -3.94 8.34 -9.52
N ASP A 360 -4.32 8.28 -10.80
CA ASP A 360 -3.96 7.16 -11.66
C ASP A 360 -2.48 7.20 -12.03
N LEU A 361 -1.77 6.11 -11.74
CA LEU A 361 -0.36 5.94 -12.02
C LEU A 361 -0.13 4.86 -13.09
N ARG A 362 -1.18 4.31 -13.68
CA ARG A 362 -1.06 3.35 -14.77
C ARG A 362 -0.57 4.05 -16.03
N SER A 363 0.23 3.35 -16.82
CA SER A 363 0.63 3.82 -18.15
C SER A 363 -0.48 3.67 -19.20
N THR A 364 -1.47 2.81 -18.90
CA THR A 364 -2.58 2.47 -19.78
C THR A 364 -3.84 2.28 -18.96
N ASP A 365 -4.97 2.74 -19.48
CA ASP A 365 -6.28 2.61 -18.80
C ASP A 365 -6.85 1.19 -18.83
N ASP A 366 -6.11 0.19 -19.34
CA ASP A 366 -6.53 -1.21 -19.43
C ASP A 366 -6.32 -1.95 -18.09
N ASN A 367 -7.45 -2.28 -17.44
CA ASN A 367 -7.47 -3.04 -16.19
C ASN A 367 -7.13 -4.54 -16.35
N SER A 368 -7.14 -5.07 -17.58
CA SER A 368 -6.77 -6.48 -17.83
C SER A 368 -5.27 -6.73 -17.74
N LEU A 369 -4.46 -5.66 -17.84
CA LEU A 369 -3.01 -5.75 -17.74
C LEU A 369 -2.57 -5.61 -16.29
N HIS A 370 -2.19 -6.73 -15.68
CA HIS A 370 -1.47 -6.69 -14.41
C HIS A 370 -0.06 -6.11 -14.63
N GLY A 371 0.44 -5.35 -13.66
CA GLY A 371 1.74 -4.70 -13.78
C GLY A 371 1.76 -3.41 -14.63
N SER A 372 0.60 -2.94 -15.12
CA SER A 372 0.46 -1.67 -15.87
C SER A 372 0.68 -0.41 -15.00
N GLY A 373 0.67 -0.59 -13.68
CA GLY A 373 1.01 0.46 -12.72
C GLY A 373 2.48 0.87 -12.83
N ARG A 374 2.75 2.13 -12.52
CA ARG A 374 4.10 2.68 -12.56
C ARG A 374 5.02 2.05 -11.51
N ARG A 375 6.24 1.71 -11.93
CA ARG A 375 7.31 1.36 -11.00
C ARG A 375 7.75 2.62 -10.24
N ILE A 376 7.63 2.57 -8.93
CA ILE A 376 8.08 3.62 -8.00
C ILE A 376 9.24 3.01 -7.21
N GLU A 377 10.44 3.53 -7.45
CA GLU A 377 11.62 3.10 -6.69
C GLU A 377 11.84 4.08 -5.55
N ASN A 378 12.34 3.57 -4.42
CA ASN A 378 12.94 4.48 -3.46
C ASN A 378 14.05 5.24 -4.17
N ALA A 379 14.09 6.56 -4.02
CA ALA A 379 15.20 7.37 -4.53
C ALA A 379 16.58 6.93 -3.97
N SER A 380 16.63 6.00 -3.01
CA SER A 380 17.83 5.34 -2.49
C SER A 380 18.28 4.11 -3.29
N GLU A 381 17.40 3.34 -3.93
CA GLU A 381 17.77 2.12 -4.67
C GLU A 381 18.24 2.45 -6.10
N GLY A 382 19.46 2.99 -6.21
CA GLY A 382 20.07 3.27 -7.52
C GLY A 382 20.85 4.58 -7.56
N CYS A 383 20.88 5.33 -6.45
CA CYS A 383 21.83 6.41 -6.30
C CYS A 383 23.21 5.78 -6.05
N GLY A 384 24.11 5.80 -7.04
CA GLY A 384 25.45 5.22 -6.94
C GLY A 384 26.37 5.87 -5.90
N LYS A 385 25.84 6.52 -4.86
CA LYS A 385 26.57 7.12 -3.74
C LYS A 385 27.20 6.07 -2.84
N THR A 386 26.42 5.10 -2.35
CA THR A 386 26.95 3.99 -1.56
C THR A 386 27.94 3.18 -2.37
N GLU A 387 27.60 2.87 -3.63
CA GLU A 387 28.54 2.20 -4.54
C GLU A 387 29.83 2.99 -4.77
N PHE A 388 29.74 4.32 -4.93
CA PHE A 388 30.90 5.18 -5.08
C PHE A 388 31.79 5.20 -3.83
N VAL A 389 31.20 5.30 -2.63
CA VAL A 389 31.97 5.26 -1.37
C VAL A 389 32.65 3.90 -1.21
N LEU A 390 31.95 2.81 -1.50
CA LEU A 390 32.54 1.46 -1.42
C LEU A 390 33.62 1.24 -2.49
N ASP A 391 33.42 1.76 -3.71
CA ASP A 391 34.44 1.77 -4.76
C ASP A 391 35.67 2.57 -4.34
N LEU A 392 35.47 3.73 -3.69
CA LEU A 392 36.56 4.58 -3.22
C LEU A 392 37.36 3.87 -2.12
N LEU A 393 36.69 3.16 -1.22
CA LEU A 393 37.34 2.35 -0.20
C LEU A 393 38.19 1.23 -0.81
N GLU A 394 37.62 0.50 -1.76
CA GLU A 394 38.24 -0.69 -2.37
C GLU A 394 39.35 -0.34 -3.38
N LYS A 395 39.07 0.55 -4.34
CA LYS A 395 39.96 0.83 -5.47
C LYS A 395 41.16 1.70 -5.09
N GLU A 396 40.95 2.66 -4.19
CA GLU A 396 42.04 3.53 -3.70
C GLU A 396 42.72 2.95 -2.45
N ASN A 397 42.39 1.70 -2.09
CA ASN A 397 42.93 0.98 -0.95
C ASN A 397 42.83 1.76 0.39
N ILE A 398 41.82 2.61 0.52
CA ILE A 398 41.57 3.42 1.73
C ILE A 398 41.22 2.52 2.92
N VAL A 399 40.76 1.28 2.65
CA VAL A 399 40.52 0.27 3.70
C VAL A 399 41.75 0.03 4.57
N GLU A 400 42.97 0.16 4.02
CA GLU A 400 44.22 -0.02 4.76
C GLU A 400 44.71 1.25 5.48
N VAL A 401 44.20 2.42 5.09
CA VAL A 401 44.56 3.70 5.70
C VAL A 401 44.00 3.84 7.12
N PHE A 402 42.81 3.28 7.36
CA PHE A 402 42.14 3.33 8.65
C PHE A 402 42.31 2.03 9.43
N LYS A 403 42.74 2.15 10.69
CA LYS A 403 42.81 1.02 11.62
C LYS A 403 41.43 0.44 11.93
N TYR A 404 40.38 1.29 11.89
CA TYR A 404 38.98 0.87 12.05
C TYR A 404 38.07 1.62 11.09
N ILE A 405 37.09 0.91 10.52
CA ILE A 405 36.02 1.50 9.71
C ILE A 405 34.70 1.06 10.32
N VAL A 406 33.86 2.03 10.68
CA VAL A 406 32.56 1.83 11.31
C VAL A 406 31.47 2.34 10.37
N ILE A 407 30.65 1.44 9.84
CA ILE A 407 29.52 1.76 8.97
C ILE A 407 28.24 1.67 9.79
N LEU A 408 27.51 2.78 9.87
CA LEU A 408 26.21 2.90 10.53
C LEU A 408 25.14 3.04 9.44
N CYS A 409 24.34 2.00 9.23
CA CYS A 409 23.36 1.95 8.15
C CYS A 409 22.09 1.20 8.59
N PRO A 410 20.92 1.87 8.66
CA PRO A 410 19.68 1.23 9.10
C PRO A 410 19.14 0.23 8.10
N THR A 411 19.40 0.46 6.81
CA THR A 411 18.92 -0.37 5.70
C THR A 411 19.93 -1.44 5.28
N ILE A 412 20.96 -1.71 6.10
CA ILE A 412 22.06 -2.63 5.75
C ILE A 412 21.57 -4.02 5.32
N GLN A 413 20.50 -4.53 5.94
CA GLN A 413 19.95 -5.85 5.61
C GLN A 413 19.35 -5.91 4.20
N TRP A 414 19.00 -4.76 3.61
CA TRP A 414 18.33 -4.65 2.32
C TRP A 414 19.26 -4.07 1.24
N ASN A 415 20.31 -3.36 1.65
CA ASN A 415 21.21 -2.66 0.74
C ASN A 415 22.15 -3.63 0.00
N LYS A 416 21.87 -3.83 -1.29
CA LYS A 416 22.63 -4.72 -2.18
C LYS A 416 24.07 -4.26 -2.43
N ALA A 417 24.35 -2.95 -2.33
CA ALA A 417 25.68 -2.41 -2.60
C ALA A 417 26.73 -3.01 -1.64
N TYR A 418 26.36 -3.22 -0.38
CA TYR A 418 27.23 -3.88 0.61
C TYR A 418 27.35 -5.39 0.37
N LYS A 419 26.23 -6.07 0.09
CA LYS A 419 26.19 -7.54 -0.10
C LYS A 419 26.98 -8.02 -1.32
N ASN A 420 27.12 -7.17 -2.32
CA ASN A 420 27.82 -7.50 -3.56
C ASN A 420 29.35 -7.36 -3.47
N ARG A 421 29.89 -6.87 -2.35
CA ARG A 421 31.33 -6.67 -2.16
C ARG A 421 31.99 -7.88 -1.51
N GLU A 422 32.95 -8.48 -2.21
CA GLU A 422 33.64 -9.67 -1.74
C GLU A 422 34.44 -9.42 -0.46
N TRP A 423 35.10 -8.26 -0.35
CA TRP A 423 35.91 -7.87 0.81
C TRP A 423 35.08 -7.63 2.08
N ILE A 424 33.79 -7.28 1.92
CA ILE A 424 32.85 -7.18 3.04
C ILE A 424 32.38 -8.59 3.43
N GLY A 425 31.95 -9.40 2.48
CA GLY A 425 31.39 -10.72 2.76
C GLY A 425 30.04 -10.63 3.48
N ASP A 426 29.88 -11.34 4.60
CA ASP A 426 28.65 -11.25 5.41
C ASP A 426 28.64 -9.93 6.19
N VAL A 427 27.65 -9.07 5.94
CA VAL A 427 27.49 -7.79 6.65
C VAL A 427 27.32 -7.95 8.16
N ARG A 428 26.86 -9.11 8.66
CA ARG A 428 26.75 -9.40 10.10
C ARG A 428 28.09 -9.83 10.72
N LYS A 429 29.00 -10.34 9.89
CA LYS A 429 30.34 -10.76 10.30
C LYS A 429 31.31 -10.49 9.14
N PRO A 430 31.73 -9.22 8.97
CA PRO A 430 32.55 -8.86 7.83
C PRO A 430 33.83 -9.70 7.76
N LYS A 431 34.23 -10.10 6.55
CA LYS A 431 35.50 -10.82 6.31
C LYS A 431 36.70 -9.95 6.70
N THR A 432 36.59 -8.66 6.46
CA THR A 432 37.61 -7.66 6.74
C THR A 432 37.63 -7.31 8.23
N LYS A 433 38.75 -7.60 8.91
CA LYS A 433 38.87 -7.55 10.38
C LYS A 433 38.76 -6.15 10.99
N ASN A 434 39.11 -5.10 10.24
CA ASN A 434 38.98 -3.71 10.66
C ASN A 434 37.62 -3.08 10.31
N LEU A 435 36.69 -3.84 9.71
CA LEU A 435 35.37 -3.35 9.32
C LEU A 435 34.30 -3.75 10.34
N ILE A 436 33.54 -2.77 10.80
CA ILE A 436 32.42 -2.94 11.73
C ILE A 436 31.19 -2.34 11.06
N ILE A 437 30.12 -3.11 10.92
CA ILE A 437 28.87 -2.65 10.32
C ILE A 437 27.76 -2.85 11.34
N VAL A 438 27.01 -1.78 11.64
CA VAL A 438 25.98 -1.77 12.67
C VAL A 438 24.71 -1.11 12.15
N ASN A 439 23.56 -1.73 12.45
CA ASN A 439 22.26 -1.09 12.30
C ASN A 439 22.02 -0.17 13.51
N PRO A 440 21.89 1.16 13.32
CA PRO A 440 21.64 2.08 14.42
C PRO A 440 20.20 2.05 14.95
N ILE A 441 19.28 1.32 14.32
CA ILE A 441 17.90 1.13 14.78
C ILE A 441 17.81 -0.21 15.50
N VAL A 442 17.40 -0.18 16.77
CA VAL A 442 17.29 -1.36 17.62
C VAL A 442 15.82 -1.66 17.92
N GLU A 443 15.42 -2.91 17.71
CA GLU A 443 14.12 -3.43 18.10
C GLU A 443 14.05 -3.58 19.63
N VAL A 444 13.15 -2.85 20.28
CA VAL A 444 12.83 -3.04 21.71
C VAL A 444 11.68 -4.03 21.80
N ARG A 445 11.91 -5.12 22.54
CA ARG A 445 10.91 -6.18 22.76
C ARG A 445 10.39 -6.13 24.19
N GLU A 446 9.10 -6.36 24.37
CA GLU A 446 8.50 -6.57 25.69
C GLU A 446 9.02 -7.88 26.32
N ALA A 447 8.85 -8.02 27.64
CA ALA A 447 9.21 -9.25 28.37
C ALA A 447 8.47 -10.51 27.85
N ASN A 448 7.35 -10.34 27.13
CA ASN A 448 6.59 -11.43 26.49
C ASN A 448 7.09 -11.77 25.07
N GLY A 449 8.13 -11.10 24.57
CA GLY A 449 8.74 -11.34 23.26
C GLY A 449 8.10 -10.61 22.09
N SER A 450 7.04 -9.83 22.31
CA SER A 450 6.40 -8.98 21.28
C SER A 450 7.23 -7.71 21.00
N LEU A 451 7.18 -7.23 19.75
CA LEU A 451 7.89 -6.03 19.32
C LEU A 451 7.11 -4.79 19.82
N TYR A 452 7.74 -3.98 20.68
CA TYR A 452 7.10 -2.82 21.31
C TYR A 452 7.35 -1.54 20.51
N GLU A 453 8.62 -1.26 20.17
CA GLU A 453 9.04 -0.01 19.52
C GLU A 453 10.42 -0.17 18.86
N GLU A 454 10.71 0.63 17.83
CA GLU A 454 12.05 0.78 17.24
C GLU A 454 12.73 2.02 17.82
N GLU A 455 13.91 1.87 18.42
CA GLU A 455 14.67 2.97 19.04
C GLU A 455 15.89 3.34 18.18
N GLU A 456 16.02 4.63 17.81
CA GLU A 456 17.19 5.16 17.06
C GLU A 456 18.37 5.43 18.01
N LYS A 457 19.46 4.65 17.90
CA LYS A 457 20.66 4.75 18.78
C LYS A 457 21.91 5.31 18.10
N LEU A 458 21.74 6.08 17.03
CA LEU A 458 22.87 6.58 16.23
C LEU A 458 23.91 7.33 17.08
N GLN A 459 23.48 8.30 17.90
CA GLN A 459 24.38 9.13 18.70
C GLN A 459 25.05 8.34 19.83
N GLU A 460 24.32 7.41 20.47
CA GLU A 460 24.87 6.55 21.52
C GLU A 460 25.97 5.63 20.97
N LEU A 461 25.73 5.02 19.81
CA LEU A 461 26.69 4.19 19.11
C LEU A 461 27.93 4.99 18.69
N LEU A 462 27.73 6.19 18.12
CA LEU A 462 28.83 7.08 17.77
C LEU A 462 29.65 7.45 19.01
N ARG A 463 29.01 7.77 20.13
CA ARG A 463 29.71 8.13 21.38
C ARG A 463 30.49 6.96 21.95
N MET A 464 29.91 5.76 21.89
CA MET A 464 30.56 4.52 22.31
C MET A 464 31.80 4.24 21.45
N PHE A 465 31.67 4.27 20.12
CA PHE A 465 32.79 4.01 19.23
C PHE A 465 33.87 5.10 19.27
N PHE A 466 33.46 6.37 19.38
CA PHE A 466 34.37 7.50 19.52
C PHE A 466 35.33 7.31 20.69
N LYS A 467 34.78 6.97 21.87
CA LYS A 467 35.58 6.67 23.06
C LYS A 467 36.43 5.41 22.90
N LYS A 468 35.85 4.35 22.33
CA LYS A 468 36.53 3.06 22.17
C LYS A 468 37.75 3.13 21.25
N TYR A 469 37.67 3.93 20.20
CA TYR A 469 38.72 4.05 19.18
C TYR A 469 39.46 5.38 19.22
N ALA A 470 39.42 6.11 20.34
CA ALA A 470 40.16 7.35 20.52
C ALA A 470 41.67 7.09 20.40
N GLY A 471 42.38 7.91 19.60
CA GLY A 471 43.82 7.76 19.36
C GLY A 471 44.18 6.66 18.34
N HIS A 472 43.21 6.24 17.53
CA HIS A 472 43.41 5.31 16.44
C HIS A 472 42.75 5.84 15.16
N PRO A 473 43.43 5.74 13.98
CA PRO A 473 42.85 6.15 12.71
C PRO A 473 41.53 5.43 12.45
N THR A 474 40.42 6.15 12.58
CA THR A 474 39.06 5.57 12.49
C THR A 474 38.19 6.34 11.53
N LEU A 475 37.51 5.64 10.62
CA LEU A 475 36.53 6.21 9.70
C LEU A 475 35.11 5.80 10.07
N TYR A 476 34.24 6.77 10.30
CA TYR A 476 32.79 6.56 10.43
C TYR A 476 32.11 6.83 9.09
N ILE A 477 31.28 5.91 8.64
CA ILE A 477 30.42 6.09 7.46
C ILE A 477 28.98 6.03 7.92
N ILE A 478 28.26 7.12 7.72
CA ILE A 478 26.85 7.22 8.07
C ILE A 478 26.06 7.16 6.77
N ASP A 479 25.42 6.02 6.54
CA ASP A 479 24.68 5.74 5.31
C ASP A 479 23.19 5.57 5.59
N ASP A 480 22.37 6.10 4.68
CA ASP A 480 20.90 6.04 4.70
C ASP A 480 20.23 6.46 6.03
N CYS A 481 20.91 7.22 6.87
CA CYS A 481 20.35 7.77 8.11
C CYS A 481 19.55 9.06 7.88
N SER A 482 19.35 9.49 6.63
CA SER A 482 18.79 10.83 6.27
C SER A 482 17.37 11.11 6.80
N ALA A 483 16.60 10.06 7.14
CA ALA A 483 15.28 10.18 7.75
C ALA A 483 15.32 10.25 9.29
N THR A 484 16.45 9.95 9.92
CA THR A 484 16.61 9.97 11.37
C THR A 484 16.63 11.41 11.88
N LYS A 485 15.93 11.67 13.00
CA LYS A 485 15.97 12.99 13.64
C LYS A 485 17.37 13.29 14.19
N GLU A 486 18.13 12.23 14.47
CA GLU A 486 19.48 12.29 15.03
C GLU A 486 20.51 13.00 14.14
N LEU A 487 20.35 13.03 12.82
CA LEU A 487 21.28 13.75 11.92
C LEU A 487 21.17 15.28 11.99
N THR A 488 20.11 15.82 12.60
CA THR A 488 19.83 17.28 12.64
C THR A 488 19.93 17.88 14.04
N LYS A 489 20.19 17.05 15.05
CA LYS A 489 20.23 17.43 16.46
C LYS A 489 21.49 18.25 16.77
N LYS A 490 21.31 19.50 17.21
CA LYS A 490 22.40 20.41 17.55
C LYS A 490 23.06 19.98 18.88
N LYS A 491 24.40 20.12 18.97
CA LYS A 491 25.21 19.85 20.17
C LYS A 491 25.22 18.37 20.61
N ASP A 492 25.35 17.45 19.66
CA ASP A 492 25.50 16.01 19.94
C ASP A 492 26.82 15.46 19.37
N MET A 493 27.06 14.15 19.47
CA MET A 493 28.31 13.49 19.11
C MET A 493 28.73 13.74 17.64
N LEU A 494 27.78 13.91 16.72
CA LEU A 494 28.09 14.30 15.33
C LEU A 494 28.75 15.68 15.22
N SER A 495 28.31 16.67 16.00
CA SER A 495 28.97 17.97 16.08
C SER A 495 30.37 17.81 16.66
N GLU A 496 30.52 17.00 17.71
CA GLU A 496 31.81 16.76 18.37
C GLU A 496 32.79 16.08 17.41
N LEU A 497 32.35 15.12 16.60
CA LEU A 497 33.15 14.53 15.53
C LEU A 497 33.57 15.56 14.47
N ALA A 498 32.67 16.47 14.09
CA ALA A 498 32.97 17.52 13.10
C ALA A 498 34.09 18.47 13.57
N PHE A 499 34.03 18.92 14.82
CA PHE A 499 34.99 19.90 15.35
C PHE A 499 36.26 19.27 15.91
N SER A 500 36.13 18.13 16.61
CA SER A 500 37.21 17.56 17.43
C SER A 500 37.72 16.20 16.96
N GLY A 501 37.05 15.55 16.00
CA GLY A 501 37.42 14.22 15.51
C GLY A 501 38.88 14.15 15.03
N ARG A 502 39.39 15.23 14.42
CA ARG A 502 40.80 15.33 13.98
C ARG A 502 41.79 15.14 15.12
N HIS A 503 41.50 15.65 16.31
CA HIS A 503 42.39 15.51 17.47
C HIS A 503 42.40 14.08 18.03
N ALA A 504 41.39 13.28 17.70
CA ALA A 504 41.28 11.87 18.09
C ALA A 504 41.69 10.89 16.99
N GLU A 505 42.23 11.37 15.86
CA GLU A 505 42.50 10.61 14.63
C GLU A 505 41.25 9.98 13.99
N GLN A 506 40.12 10.67 14.08
CA GLN A 506 38.83 10.15 13.61
C GLN A 506 38.23 11.01 12.49
N SER A 507 37.72 10.35 11.46
CA SER A 507 37.10 10.95 10.28
C SER A 507 35.64 10.47 10.15
N VAL A 508 34.77 11.31 9.60
CA VAL A 508 33.36 10.97 9.38
C VAL A 508 32.95 11.32 7.96
N TRP A 509 32.33 10.37 7.27
CA TRP A 509 31.72 10.52 5.95
C TRP A 509 30.22 10.33 6.09
N VAL A 510 29.44 11.29 5.58
CA VAL A 510 27.98 11.25 5.62
C VAL A 510 27.44 11.11 4.22
N ILE A 511 26.70 10.04 3.97
CA ILE A 511 26.02 9.77 2.71
C ILE A 511 24.58 10.22 2.85
N SER A 512 24.19 11.28 2.13
CA SER A 512 22.86 11.87 2.24
C SER A 512 22.22 12.12 0.87
N GLN A 513 20.88 12.13 0.85
CA GLN A 513 20.10 12.52 -0.32
C GLN A 513 19.95 14.03 -0.48
N ARG A 514 19.91 14.75 0.64
CA ARG A 514 19.77 16.21 0.66
C ARG A 514 20.98 16.80 1.36
N TYR A 515 21.57 17.81 0.76
CA TYR A 515 22.69 18.53 1.38
C TYR A 515 22.21 19.16 2.70
N ASN A 516 21.02 19.74 2.70
CA ASN A 516 20.45 20.44 3.86
C ASN A 516 19.96 19.51 4.99
N SER A 517 19.92 18.18 4.80
CA SER A 517 19.57 17.25 5.88
C SER A 517 20.78 16.87 6.75
N VAL A 518 21.99 17.26 6.35
CA VAL A 518 23.20 17.11 7.15
C VAL A 518 23.35 18.33 8.06
N LEU A 519 23.70 18.10 9.32
CA LEU A 519 23.92 19.16 10.30
C LEU A 519 24.90 20.23 9.78
N LYS A 520 24.56 21.51 10.00
CA LYS A 520 25.37 22.66 9.55
C LYS A 520 26.82 22.58 10.02
N ASP A 521 27.06 22.18 11.26
CA ASP A 521 28.40 22.00 11.83
C ASP A 521 29.28 21.07 10.98
N LEU A 522 28.72 19.95 10.48
CA LEU A 522 29.43 19.02 9.60
C LEU A 522 29.69 19.64 8.23
N ARG A 523 28.69 20.32 7.66
CA ARG A 523 28.80 20.97 6.34
C ARG A 523 29.88 22.05 6.34
N GLU A 524 30.00 22.83 7.41
CA GLU A 524 31.02 23.88 7.55
C GLU A 524 32.44 23.34 7.82
N GLN A 525 32.57 22.16 8.44
CA GLN A 525 33.87 21.53 8.73
C GLN A 525 34.29 20.47 7.67
N THR A 526 33.57 20.38 6.56
CA THR A 526 33.84 19.41 5.50
C THR A 526 35.09 19.81 4.71
N LYS A 527 36.00 18.85 4.44
CA LYS A 527 37.25 19.05 3.67
C LYS A 527 37.12 18.79 2.17
N TRP A 528 36.20 17.90 1.82
CA TRP A 528 35.86 17.60 0.45
C TRP A 528 34.43 17.06 0.39
N LEU A 529 33.75 17.27 -0.73
CA LEU A 529 32.38 16.86 -0.93
C LEU A 529 32.22 16.25 -2.31
N CYS A 530 31.50 15.13 -2.41
CA CYS A 530 31.09 14.54 -3.67
C CYS A 530 29.58 14.74 -3.88
N MET A 531 29.21 15.53 -4.89
CA MET A 531 27.83 15.80 -5.26
C MET A 531 27.48 15.10 -6.56
N PHE A 532 26.48 14.24 -6.51
CA PHE A 532 25.79 13.73 -7.70
C PHE A 532 24.67 14.70 -8.09
N TYR A 533 24.13 14.56 -9.31
CA TYR A 533 22.95 15.32 -9.71
C TYR A 533 21.83 15.18 -8.66
N THR A 534 21.36 16.31 -8.14
CA THR A 534 20.23 16.38 -7.21
C THR A 534 19.09 17.18 -7.85
N LYS A 535 17.87 16.66 -7.69
CA LYS A 535 16.64 17.31 -8.17
C LYS A 535 16.16 18.40 -7.20
N ASP A 536 16.65 18.40 -5.96
CA ASP A 536 16.34 19.42 -4.97
C ASP A 536 17.16 20.69 -5.27
N ARG A 537 16.47 21.72 -5.77
CA ARG A 537 17.10 22.99 -6.17
C ARG A 537 17.85 23.61 -5.00
N ASP A 538 17.23 23.61 -3.82
CA ASP A 538 17.81 24.23 -2.63
C ASP A 538 19.06 23.49 -2.16
N SER A 539 19.10 22.16 -2.19
CA SER A 539 20.32 21.40 -1.86
C SER A 539 21.47 21.70 -2.83
N PHE A 540 21.22 21.78 -4.14
CA PHE A 540 22.26 22.08 -5.12
C PHE A 540 22.80 23.50 -4.91
N ASP A 541 21.89 24.47 -4.87
CA ASP A 541 22.24 25.88 -4.79
C ASP A 541 22.91 26.19 -3.44
N ASN A 542 22.41 25.62 -2.32
CA ASN A 542 23.03 25.77 -1.01
C ASN A 542 24.39 25.09 -0.92
N CYS A 543 24.57 23.89 -1.51
CA CYS A 543 25.87 23.20 -1.53
C CYS A 543 26.94 24.06 -2.19
N LEU A 544 26.65 24.63 -3.36
CA LEU A 544 27.62 25.45 -4.08
C LEU A 544 27.82 26.82 -3.42
N ARG A 545 26.77 27.40 -2.84
CA ARG A 545 26.85 28.70 -2.16
C ARG A 545 27.60 28.62 -0.84
N GLU A 546 27.36 27.60 -0.02
CA GLU A 546 27.98 27.48 1.30
C GLU A 546 29.47 27.12 1.24
N ASN A 547 29.89 26.36 0.22
CA ASN A 547 31.29 25.94 0.07
C ASN A 547 32.13 26.93 -0.76
N ASP A 548 31.48 27.77 -1.57
CA ASP A 548 32.07 28.85 -2.40
C ASP A 548 33.30 28.46 -3.25
N VAL A 549 33.35 27.20 -3.70
CA VAL A 549 34.46 26.68 -4.54
C VAL A 549 34.31 27.09 -6.01
N ILE A 550 33.08 27.18 -6.52
CA ILE A 550 32.80 27.53 -7.92
C ILE A 550 32.30 28.98 -7.97
N PRO A 551 33.06 29.92 -8.54
CA PRO A 551 32.84 31.36 -8.31
C PRO A 551 31.66 31.95 -9.09
N THR A 552 31.38 31.48 -10.32
CA THR A 552 30.39 32.13 -11.19
C THR A 552 29.06 31.37 -11.26
N LEU A 553 27.95 32.11 -11.35
CA LEU A 553 26.61 31.53 -11.50
C LEU A 553 26.48 30.70 -12.79
N GLU A 554 27.08 31.19 -13.88
CA GLU A 554 27.09 30.54 -15.19
C GLU A 554 27.76 29.18 -15.14
N GLU A 555 28.89 29.07 -14.43
CA GLU A 555 29.62 27.81 -14.28
C GLU A 555 28.88 26.82 -13.38
N ARG A 556 28.24 27.31 -12.29
CA ARG A 556 27.35 26.49 -11.46
C ARG A 556 26.20 25.89 -12.30
N GLN A 557 25.58 26.69 -13.18
CA GLN A 557 24.52 26.22 -14.06
C GLN A 557 25.04 25.23 -15.11
N ARG A 558 26.22 25.48 -15.72
CA ARG A 558 26.88 24.54 -16.63
C ARG A 558 27.10 23.18 -15.98
N ILE A 559 27.63 23.17 -14.76
CA ILE A 559 27.89 21.94 -14.00
C ILE A 559 26.59 21.20 -13.71
N LYS A 560 25.51 21.91 -13.35
CA LYS A 560 24.18 21.31 -13.12
C LYS A 560 23.68 20.56 -14.35
N GLU A 561 23.78 21.17 -15.53
CA GLU A 561 23.40 20.54 -16.79
C GLU A 561 24.32 19.35 -17.13
N GLU A 562 25.63 19.47 -16.92
CA GLU A 562 26.56 18.38 -17.18
C GLU A 562 26.35 17.16 -16.27
N LEU A 563 25.98 17.38 -15.00
CA LEU A 563 25.60 16.33 -14.05
C LEU A 563 24.27 15.66 -14.46
N LYS A 564 23.34 16.40 -15.06
CA LYS A 564 22.06 15.89 -15.55
C LYS A 564 22.22 14.98 -16.79
N LYS A 565 23.22 15.26 -17.64
CA LYS A 565 23.42 14.57 -18.93
C LYS A 565 23.81 13.09 -18.82
N LYS A 566 24.49 12.68 -17.74
CA LYS A 566 25.01 11.31 -17.59
C LYS A 566 24.75 10.75 -16.19
N LYS A 567 24.23 9.53 -16.12
CA LYS A 567 24.00 8.81 -14.86
C LYS A 567 25.35 8.59 -14.15
N HIS A 568 25.37 8.74 -12.83
CA HIS A 568 26.55 8.59 -11.95
C HIS A 568 27.69 9.62 -12.11
N ARG A 569 27.53 10.59 -13.01
CA ARG A 569 28.43 11.74 -13.06
C ARG A 569 28.36 12.52 -11.75
N LYS A 570 29.51 12.98 -11.30
CA LYS A 570 29.70 13.54 -9.96
C LYS A 570 30.64 14.74 -9.99
N LEU A 571 30.35 15.71 -9.15
CA LEU A 571 31.17 16.87 -8.88
C LEU A 571 31.90 16.64 -7.56
N ILE A 572 33.23 16.67 -7.59
CA ILE A 572 34.06 16.67 -6.40
C ILE A 572 34.44 18.11 -6.11
N LEU A 573 34.17 18.57 -4.89
CA LEU A 573 34.63 19.86 -4.36
C LEU A 573 35.71 19.58 -3.32
N LYS A 574 36.87 20.21 -3.48
CA LYS A 574 37.88 20.35 -2.42
C LYS A 574 37.67 21.71 -1.78
N THR A 575 37.32 21.71 -0.50
CA THR A 575 36.92 22.91 0.25
C THR A 575 38.07 23.47 1.10
N ASP A 576 39.07 22.64 1.41
CA ASP A 576 40.33 23.09 2.02
C ASP A 576 41.17 23.89 1.01
N GLN A 577 41.71 25.04 1.44
CA GLN A 577 42.54 25.91 0.60
C GLN A 577 43.88 25.23 0.19
N PRO A 578 44.33 25.35 -1.08
CA PRO A 578 43.63 25.98 -2.19
C PRO A 578 42.42 25.14 -2.62
N THR A 579 41.26 25.79 -2.73
CA THR A 579 40.00 25.17 -3.17
C THR A 579 40.08 24.79 -4.64
N ASP A 580 39.47 23.66 -5.00
CA ASP A 580 39.44 23.17 -6.39
C ASP A 580 38.21 22.28 -6.61
N TYR A 581 37.83 22.02 -7.87
CA TYR A 581 36.73 21.12 -8.21
C TYR A 581 36.97 20.31 -9.48
N TRP A 582 36.42 19.10 -9.50
CA TRP A 582 36.50 18.20 -10.65
C TRP A 582 35.14 17.62 -11.00
N LEU A 583 34.89 17.48 -12.29
CA LEU A 583 33.71 16.80 -12.80
C LEU A 583 34.11 15.43 -13.35
N LEU A 584 33.74 14.38 -12.63
CA LEU A 584 34.12 13.00 -12.94
C LEU A 584 32.93 12.23 -13.49
N ASN A 585 33.20 11.29 -14.40
CA ASN A 585 32.19 10.36 -14.91
C ASN A 585 31.88 9.26 -13.89
#